data_AF-A0A928E252-F1
#
_entry.id   AF-A0A928E252-F1
#
_cell.length_a   1.000
_cell.length_b   1.000
_cell.length_c   1.000
_cell.angle_alpha   90.00
_cell.angle_beta   90.00
_cell.angle_gamma   90.00
#
_symmetry.space_group_name_H-M   'P 1'
#
loop_
_entity.id
_entity.type
_entity.pdbx_description
1 polymer ?
#
loop_
_entity_poly.entity_id
_entity_poly.type
_entity_poly.pdbx_seq_one_letter_code
_entity_poly.pdbx_strand_id
1 'polypeptide(L)'
;MTHEDVWRAIERFATEHGMSCSGLAKCSGLDPTTFNKSKRWSKEGQPRWPSTNSISKILSSTGARIQDFTKYIDSPQDSGRD
;
A
#
# COMPACT_ATOMS: atom_id res chain seq x y z
N MET A 1 3.34 13.92 -3.55
CA MET A 1 3.61 12.48 -3.44
C MET A 1 4.74 12.23 -2.45
N THR A 2 4.36 11.79 -1.25
CA THR A 2 5.21 11.41 -0.13
C THR A 2 5.23 9.89 0.02
N HIS A 3 6.15 9.35 0.83
CA HIS A 3 6.17 7.92 1.16
C HIS A 3 4.87 7.48 1.86
N GLU A 4 4.30 8.35 2.70
CA GLU A 4 3.02 8.09 3.39
C GLU A 4 1.86 7.97 2.40
N ASP A 5 1.85 8.78 1.34
CA ASP A 5 0.81 8.71 0.30
C ASP A 5 0.78 7.33 -0.34
N VAL A 6 1.96 6.76 -0.65
CA VAL A 6 2.05 5.41 -1.24
C VAL A 6 1.65 4.33 -0.25
N TRP A 7 1.99 4.46 1.04
CA TRP A 7 1.54 3.51 2.05
C TRP A 7 0.03 3.55 2.26
N ARG A 8 -0.56 4.75 2.29
CA ARG A 8 -2.01 4.94 2.35
C ARG A 8 -2.69 4.40 1.10
N ALA A 9 -2.06 4.57 -0.07
CA ALA A 9 -2.56 3.99 -1.32
C ALA A 9 -2.63 2.46 -1.25
N ILE A 10 -1.63 1.80 -0.67
CA ILE A 10 -1.66 0.34 -0.44
C ILE A 10 -2.77 -0.06 0.54
N GLU A 11 -2.99 0.72 1.60
CA GLU A 11 -4.10 0.47 2.54
C GLU A 11 -5.46 0.56 1.85
N ARG A 12 -5.70 1.64 1.12
CA ARG A 12 -6.95 1.86 0.37
C ARG A 12 -7.15 0.80 -0.71
N PHE A 13 -6.10 0.47 -1.44
CA PHE A 13 -6.12 -0.59 -2.45
C PHE A 13 -6.49 -1.94 -1.85
N ALA A 14 -5.92 -2.30 -0.69
CA ALA A 14 -6.31 -3.52 0.01
C ALA A 14 -7.81 -3.51 0.38
N THR A 15 -8.29 -2.40 0.94
CA THR A 15 -9.69 -2.23 1.33
C THR A 15 -10.64 -2.33 0.15
N GLU A 16 -10.33 -1.72 -1.00
CA GLU A 16 -11.13 -1.83 -2.23
C GLU A 16 -11.28 -3.29 -2.69
N HIS A 17 -10.20 -4.08 -2.55
CA HIS A 17 -10.22 -5.50 -2.87
C HIS A 17 -10.82 -6.38 -1.75
N GLY A 18 -11.43 -5.79 -0.72
CA GLY A 18 -12.03 -6.53 0.39
C GLY A 18 -11.01 -7.23 1.30
N MET A 19 -9.76 -6.78 1.30
CA MET A 19 -8.65 -7.39 2.03
C MET A 19 -8.06 -6.45 3.09
N SER A 20 -7.46 -7.03 4.13
CA SER A 20 -6.50 -6.29 4.96
C SER A 20 -5.15 -6.19 4.27
N CYS A 21 -4.26 -5.30 4.73
CA CYS A 21 -2.87 -5.23 4.23
C CYS A 21 -2.15 -6.58 4.27
N SER A 22 -2.33 -7.35 5.36
CA SER A 22 -1.76 -8.69 5.46
C SER A 22 -2.45 -9.70 4.54
N GLY A 23 -3.75 -9.56 4.31
CA GLY A 23 -4.50 -10.36 3.34
C GLY A 23 -4.01 -10.12 1.91
N LEU A 24 -3.84 -8.85 1.53
CA LEU A 24 -3.28 -8.44 0.24
C LEU A 24 -1.87 -8.99 0.06
N ALA A 25 -1.00 -8.86 1.07
CA ALA A 25 0.34 -9.42 1.03
C ALA A 25 0.33 -10.95 0.80
N LYS A 26 -0.48 -11.69 1.56
CA LYS A 26 -0.64 -13.14 1.40
C LYS A 26 -1.13 -13.52 0.00
N CYS A 27 -2.18 -12.84 -0.48
CA CYS A 27 -2.72 -13.04 -1.83
C CYS A 27 -1.66 -12.81 -2.92
N SER A 28 -0.72 -11.90 -2.67
CA SER A 28 0.36 -11.53 -3.59
C SER A 28 1.64 -12.37 -3.46
N GLY A 29 1.61 -13.45 -2.65
CA GLY A 29 2.79 -14.27 -2.39
C GLY A 29 3.92 -13.51 -1.66
N LEU A 30 3.55 -12.52 -0.85
CA LEU A 30 4.45 -11.76 0.01
C LEU A 30 4.31 -12.20 1.46
N ASP A 31 5.33 -11.90 2.27
CA ASP A 31 5.22 -12.07 3.72
C ASP A 31 4.04 -11.23 4.25
N PRO A 32 3.17 -11.77 5.13
CA PRO A 32 1.99 -11.07 5.62
C PRO A 32 2.27 -9.73 6.32
N THR A 33 3.51 -9.50 6.76
CA THR A 33 3.91 -8.27 7.45
C THR A 33 4.47 -7.21 6.51
N THR A 34 4.62 -7.51 5.22
CA THR A 34 5.27 -6.64 4.21
C THR A 34 4.69 -5.22 4.20
N PHE A 35 3.38 -5.09 4.38
CA PHE A 35 2.67 -3.80 4.34
C PHE A 35 2.29 -3.24 5.72
N ASN A 36 2.77 -3.86 6.81
CA ASN A 36 2.45 -3.41 8.16
C ASN A 36 3.15 -2.09 8.49
N LYS A 37 2.52 -1.28 9.36
CA LYS A 37 3.04 0.03 9.81
C LYS A 37 4.48 -0.04 10.34
N SER A 38 4.85 -1.13 11.03
CA SER A 38 6.20 -1.35 11.55
C SER A 38 7.29 -1.51 10.47
N LYS A 39 6.93 -1.79 9.22
CA LYS A 39 7.87 -1.86 8.08
C LYS A 39 8.06 -0.53 7.36
N ARG A 40 7.17 0.44 7.59
CA ARG A 40 7.17 1.76 6.92
C ARG A 40 8.30 2.68 7.36
N TRP A 41 8.94 2.35 8.47
CA TRP A 41 10.08 3.07 9.03
C TRP A 41 11.26 2.11 9.20
N SER A 42 12.48 2.65 9.10
CA SER A 42 13.70 1.93 9.46
C SER A 42 13.88 1.94 10.99
N LYS A 43 14.83 1.15 11.50
CA LYS A 43 15.14 1.16 12.94
C LYS A 43 15.73 2.50 13.38
N GLU A 44 16.37 3.20 12.44
CA GLU A 44 16.97 4.52 12.58
C GLU A 44 15.95 5.66 12.37
N GLY A 45 14.65 5.34 12.29
CA GLY A 45 13.58 6.32 12.15
C GLY A 45 13.49 6.95 10.75
N GLN A 46 14.10 6.33 9.74
CA GLN A 46 14.01 6.84 8.37
C GLN A 46 12.76 6.30 7.67
N PRO A 47 12.04 7.14 6.90
CA PRO A 47 10.89 6.68 6.13
C PRO A 47 11.34 5.67 5.08
N ARG A 48 10.60 4.57 4.93
CA ARG A 48 10.84 3.54 3.91
C ARG A 48 9.79 3.59 2.83
N TRP A 49 10.23 3.52 1.59
CA TRP A 49 9.36 3.34 0.44
C TRP A 49 9.02 1.86 0.26
N PRO A 50 7.78 1.53 -0.12
CA PRO A 50 7.46 0.19 -0.57
C PRO A 50 8.26 -0.11 -1.84
N SER A 51 8.71 -1.36 -2.00
CA SER A 51 9.46 -1.74 -3.18
C SER A 51 8.55 -1.80 -4.41
N THR A 52 9.06 -1.41 -5.58
CA THR A 52 8.34 -1.54 -6.86
C THR A 52 7.92 -2.99 -7.11
N ASN A 53 8.75 -3.97 -6.72
CA ASN A 53 8.42 -5.39 -6.83
C ASN A 53 7.18 -5.76 -6.01
N SER A 54 7.08 -5.28 -4.77
CA SER A 54 5.89 -5.49 -3.94
C SER A 54 4.63 -4.89 -4.57
N ILE A 55 4.73 -3.70 -5.19
CA ILE A 55 3.62 -3.06 -5.91
C ILE A 55 3.25 -3.89 -7.15
N SER A 56 4.21 -4.35 -7.94
CA SER A 56 3.94 -5.21 -9.10
C SER A 56 3.22 -6.49 -8.72
N LYS A 57 3.61 -7.13 -7.61
CA LYS A 57 2.98 -8.36 -7.12
C LYS A 57 1.52 -8.16 -6.74
N ILE A 58 1.18 -7.09 -6.02
CA ILE A 58 -0.22 -6.81 -5.64
C ILE A 58 -1.08 -6.50 -6.88
N LEU A 59 -0.52 -5.81 -7.89
CA LEU A 59 -1.22 -5.53 -9.14
C LEU A 59 -1.48 -6.83 -9.91
N SER A 60 -0.47 -7.69 -10.03
CA SER A 60 -0.60 -8.98 -10.72
C SER A 60 -1.58 -9.93 -10.03
N SER A 61 -1.59 -10.01 -8.70
CA SER A 61 -2.47 -10.93 -7.96
C SER A 61 -3.93 -10.49 -7.95
N THR A 62 -4.19 -9.18 -8.00
CA THR A 62 -5.54 -8.61 -8.02
C THR A 62 -6.08 -8.40 -9.42
N GLY A 63 -5.25 -8.56 -10.46
CA GLY A 63 -5.60 -8.25 -11.85
C GLY A 63 -5.73 -6.74 -12.13
N ALA A 64 -5.34 -5.88 -11.19
CA ALA A 64 -5.42 -4.44 -11.32
C ALA A 64 -4.31 -3.88 -12.22
N ARG A 65 -4.59 -2.74 -12.86
CA ARG A 65 -3.58 -1.98 -13.62
C ARG A 65 -2.91 -0.97 -12.70
N ILE A 66 -1.71 -0.53 -13.07
CA ILE A 66 -1.00 0.54 -12.34
C ILE A 66 -1.85 1.81 -12.20
N GLN A 67 -2.66 2.11 -13.22
CA GLN A 67 -3.58 3.25 -13.24
C GLN A 67 -4.64 3.16 -12.14
N ASP A 68 -5.09 1.95 -11.80
CA ASP A 68 -6.07 1.73 -10.73
C ASP A 68 -5.43 1.99 -9.37
N PHE A 69 -4.17 1.59 -9.19
CA PHE A 69 -3.42 1.89 -7.97
C PHE A 69 -3.12 3.38 -7.81
N THR A 70 -2.72 4.07 -8.88
CA THR A 70 -2.35 5.51 -8.82
C THR A 70 -3.52 6.42 -8.40
N LYS A 71 -4.77 6.00 -8.60
CA LYS A 71 -5.97 6.72 -8.10
C LYS A 71 -5.92 6.94 -6.58
N TYR A 72 -5.29 6.03 -5.85
CA TYR A 72 -5.20 6.09 -4.39
C TYR A 72 -4.02 6.93 -3.88
N ILE A 73 -3.05 7.28 -4.74
CA ILE A 73 -1.87 8.07 -4.38
C ILE A 73 -2.19 9.56 -4.33
N ASP A 74 -2.99 10.04 -5.28
CA ASP A 74 -3.25 11.47 -5.49
C ASP A 74 -4.58 11.94 -4.85
N SER A 75 -5.30 11.02 -4.19
CA SER A 75 -6.52 11.37 -3.48
C SER A 75 -6.16 12.27 -2.29
N PRO A 76 -6.46 13.59 -2.34
CA PRO A 76 -6.18 14.49 -1.25
C PRO A 76 -6.82 13.90 0.00
N GLN A 77 -6.08 14.01 1.10
CA GLN A 77 -6.55 13.67 2.41
C GLN A 77 -7.92 14.33 2.59
N ASP A 78 -9.01 13.55 2.56
CA ASP A 78 -10.29 14.00 3.11
C ASP A 78 -10.00 14.25 4.57
N SER A 79 -9.61 15.48 4.82
CA SER A 79 -9.46 16.06 6.13
C SER A 79 -10.89 16.45 6.51
N GLY A 80 -11.74 15.44 6.71
CA GLY A 80 -12.88 15.58 7.61
C GLY A 80 -12.27 15.97 8.96
N ARG A 81 -12.37 17.22 9.41
CA ARG A 81 -13.60 17.94 9.77
C ARG A 81 -14.29 17.22 10.92
N ASP A 82 -13.67 17.34 12.09
CA ASP A 82 -14.31 17.67 13.36
C ASP A 82 -13.30 18.45 14.22
#